data_AF-A0A653MM88-F1
#
_entry.id   AF-A0A653MM88-F1
#
_cell.length_a   1.000
_cell.length_b   1.000
_cell.length_c   1.000
_cell.angle_alpha   90.00
_cell.angle_beta   90.00
_cell.angle_gamma   90.00
#
_symmetry.space_group_name_H-M   'P 1'
#
loop_
_entity.id
_entity.type
_entity.pdbx_description
1 polymer ?
#
loop_
_entity_poly.entity_id
_entity_poly.type
_entity_poly.pdbx_seq_one_letter_code
_entity_poly.pdbx_strand_id
1 'polypeptide(L)'
;MRKFMTRHIYIILIAFLTACGTPSADKKEAEINSAKIVTTTNLQTNVATDISLAEDTTDYNNATYLVVVADTSQDYSMLHKKMFDLSSKLKLSIDTMGRFYNKTKNLIALPDNDEDEIYAGDYYPRRFPSDNLSLEYLDFYQRPAGEKTIALVTGIYEKEKSADSALTVLQKTEKKVFKIKADIYVGCMH
;
A
#
# COMPACT_ATOMS: atom_id res chain seq x y z
N MET A 1 -10.96 17.14 57.43
CA MET A 1 -9.56 16.72 57.17
C MET A 1 -9.27 15.42 57.90
N ARG A 2 -9.14 14.30 57.20
CA ARG A 2 -8.67 13.03 57.80
C ARG A 2 -7.72 12.36 56.83
N LYS A 3 -6.50 12.15 57.31
CA LYS A 3 -5.31 11.70 56.58
C LYS A 3 -5.37 10.20 56.26
N PHE A 4 -4.67 9.86 55.18
CA PHE A 4 -4.27 8.53 54.72
C PHE A 4 -3.69 7.63 55.82
N MET A 5 -4.04 6.34 55.75
CA MET A 5 -3.31 5.18 56.27
C MET A 5 -3.58 4.05 55.26
N THR A 6 -2.77 3.92 54.20
CA THR A 6 -1.61 3.02 54.08
C THR A 6 -1.88 1.57 54.48
N ARG A 7 -1.58 0.68 53.52
CA ARG A 7 -1.00 -0.67 53.68
C ARG A 7 -1.96 -1.78 54.13
N HIS A 8 -2.26 -2.68 53.19
CA HIS A 8 -1.89 -4.10 53.19
C HIS A 8 -2.80 -4.86 52.21
N ILE A 9 -2.23 -5.52 51.21
CA ILE A 9 -2.53 -6.91 50.81
C ILE A 9 -1.48 -7.27 49.74
N TYR A 10 -0.59 -8.16 50.14
CA TYR A 10 0.43 -8.82 49.35
C TYR A 10 -0.04 -10.25 49.08
N ILE A 11 0.50 -10.86 48.02
CA ILE A 11 0.49 -12.31 47.68
C ILE A 11 -0.83 -12.71 47.00
N ILE A 12 -0.83 -13.14 45.73
CA ILE A 12 -0.42 -14.49 45.32
C ILE A 12 0.36 -14.48 43.99
N LEU A 13 1.52 -15.12 44.08
CA LEU A 13 2.44 -15.55 43.04
C LEU A 13 2.00 -16.96 42.60
N ILE A 14 1.65 -17.18 41.33
CA ILE A 14 1.77 -18.50 40.70
C ILE A 14 2.32 -18.33 39.29
N ALA A 15 3.61 -18.61 39.17
CA ALA A 15 4.25 -18.99 37.92
C ALA A 15 4.04 -20.50 37.73
N PHE A 16 3.50 -20.91 36.58
CA PHE A 16 3.79 -22.22 36.03
C PHE A 16 4.26 -22.04 34.59
N LEU A 17 5.59 -22.11 34.47
CA LEU A 17 6.31 -22.48 33.27
C LEU A 17 6.01 -23.95 32.97
N THR A 18 5.50 -24.24 31.79
CA THR A 18 5.71 -25.55 31.15
C THR A 18 6.30 -25.31 29.77
N ALA A 19 7.63 -25.34 29.75
CA ALA A 19 8.44 -25.54 28.55
C ALA A 19 8.69 -27.04 28.38
N CYS A 20 8.38 -27.57 27.20
CA CYS A 20 8.89 -28.82 26.63
C CYS A 20 8.37 -28.80 25.18
N GLY A 21 9.14 -28.92 24.10
CA GLY A 21 10.45 -29.47 23.85
C GLY A 21 10.33 -30.02 22.41
N THR A 22 11.04 -29.42 21.45
CA THR A 22 11.04 -29.85 20.05
C THR A 22 11.87 -31.12 19.86
N PRO A 23 11.53 -31.92 18.84
CA PRO A 23 12.56 -32.57 18.05
C PRO A 23 12.45 -32.15 16.58
N SER A 24 13.60 -31.70 16.07
CA SER A 24 13.87 -31.37 14.67
C SER A 24 14.18 -32.65 13.87
N ALA A 25 13.58 -32.77 12.69
CA ALA A 25 14.01 -33.57 11.53
C ALA A 25 13.12 -33.13 10.35
N ASP A 26 13.55 -32.90 9.12
CA ASP A 26 14.83 -33.15 8.48
C ASP A 26 14.90 -32.24 7.25
N LYS A 27 16.06 -31.61 7.00
CA LYS A 27 16.34 -30.90 5.74
C LYS A 27 16.75 -31.96 4.72
N LYS A 28 15.99 -32.11 3.63
CA LYS A 28 16.53 -32.71 2.41
C LYS A 28 17.01 -31.61 1.47
N GLU A 29 18.34 -31.55 1.36
CA GLU A 29 19.08 -30.92 0.28
C GLU A 29 18.59 -31.48 -1.06
N ALA A 30 18.25 -30.58 -1.99
CA ALA A 30 18.17 -30.91 -3.39
C ALA A 30 19.55 -30.63 -4.02
N GLU A 31 20.13 -31.68 -4.57
CA GLU A 31 21.41 -31.69 -5.27
C GLU A 31 21.46 -30.65 -6.41
N ILE A 32 22.60 -29.95 -6.43
CA ILE A 32 23.07 -29.11 -7.53
C ILE A 32 23.62 -30.04 -8.60
N ASN A 33 22.89 -30.20 -9.71
CA ASN A 33 23.45 -30.78 -10.92
C ASN A 33 24.19 -29.71 -11.72
N SER A 34 25.51 -29.71 -11.55
CA SER A 34 26.47 -28.98 -12.35
C SER A 34 26.59 -29.64 -13.73
N ALA A 35 25.96 -29.05 -14.75
CA ALA A 35 26.16 -29.42 -16.14
C ALA A 35 27.05 -28.38 -16.82
N LYS A 36 28.33 -28.75 -16.90
CA LYS A 36 29.39 -28.20 -17.74
C LYS A 36 28.89 -28.09 -19.20
N ILE A 37 28.72 -26.87 -19.71
CA ILE A 37 28.59 -26.64 -21.15
C ILE A 37 29.83 -25.92 -21.66
N VAL A 38 30.42 -26.58 -22.64
CA VAL A 38 31.68 -26.36 -23.30
C VAL A 38 31.68 -25.05 -24.08
N THR A 39 32.73 -24.27 -23.89
CA THR A 39 33.14 -23.19 -24.79
C THR A 39 33.51 -23.78 -26.15
N THR A 40 32.73 -23.45 -27.18
CA THR A 40 33.20 -23.57 -28.57
C THR A 40 33.05 -22.20 -29.22
N THR A 41 34.16 -21.49 -29.25
CA THR A 41 34.38 -20.32 -30.11
C THR A 41 34.32 -20.76 -31.56
N ASN A 42 33.49 -20.10 -32.37
CA ASN A 42 33.72 -19.98 -33.80
C ASN A 42 33.20 -18.62 -34.28
N LEU A 43 34.14 -17.75 -34.63
CA LEU A 43 33.90 -16.56 -35.44
C LEU A 43 33.78 -16.99 -36.91
N GLN A 44 32.75 -16.53 -37.63
CA GLN A 44 32.92 -15.54 -38.71
C GLN A 44 31.62 -15.19 -39.46
N THR A 45 31.47 -13.86 -39.65
CA THR A 45 30.97 -13.12 -40.82
C THR A 45 29.47 -13.08 -41.19
N ASN A 46 28.95 -11.85 -41.02
CA ASN A 46 28.20 -11.03 -41.98
C ASN A 46 26.87 -11.56 -42.54
N VAL A 47 25.76 -11.08 -41.95
CA VAL A 47 24.59 -10.65 -42.72
C VAL A 47 24.06 -9.36 -42.09
N ALA A 48 24.03 -8.29 -42.86
CA ALA A 48 23.31 -7.08 -42.54
C ALA A 48 21.83 -7.42 -42.36
N THR A 49 21.29 -7.19 -41.18
CA THR A 49 19.86 -7.21 -40.94
C THR A 49 19.56 -5.97 -40.14
N ASP A 50 18.79 -5.06 -40.74
CA ASP A 50 18.14 -3.96 -40.04
C ASP A 50 17.35 -4.54 -38.87
N ILE A 51 17.96 -4.51 -37.69
CA ILE A 51 17.22 -4.69 -36.46
C ILE A 51 16.56 -3.34 -36.22
N SER A 52 15.41 -3.16 -36.85
CA SER A 52 14.33 -2.37 -36.26
C SER A 52 14.07 -3.00 -34.90
N LEU A 53 14.78 -2.52 -33.88
CA LEU A 53 14.41 -2.66 -32.48
C LEU A 53 13.06 -1.97 -32.36
N ALA A 54 11.99 -2.72 -32.67
CA ALA A 54 10.71 -2.46 -32.05
C ALA A 54 11.00 -2.58 -30.56
N GLU A 55 11.20 -1.43 -29.91
CA GLU A 55 11.22 -1.34 -28.47
C GLU A 55 9.96 -2.09 -28.00
N ASP A 56 10.17 -3.18 -27.28
CA ASP A 56 9.12 -3.87 -26.55
C ASP A 56 8.63 -2.87 -25.50
N THR A 57 7.65 -2.04 -25.88
CA THR A 57 7.06 -0.99 -25.04
C THR A 57 6.08 -1.56 -24.01
N THR A 58 6.19 -2.86 -23.69
CA THR A 58 5.48 -3.39 -22.54
C THR A 58 6.04 -2.74 -21.28
N ASP A 59 5.26 -1.83 -20.72
CA ASP A 59 5.54 -1.17 -19.47
C ASP A 59 5.39 -2.17 -18.30
N TYR A 60 6.40 -3.03 -18.13
CA TYR A 60 6.44 -4.07 -17.10
C TYR A 60 6.32 -3.51 -15.68
N ASN A 61 6.50 -2.20 -15.51
CA ASN A 61 6.47 -1.54 -14.22
C ASN A 61 5.12 -0.89 -13.92
N ASN A 62 4.12 -1.01 -14.79
CA ASN A 62 2.77 -0.54 -14.52
C ASN A 62 1.80 -1.71 -14.36
N ALA A 63 0.85 -1.55 -13.43
CA ALA A 63 -0.24 -2.47 -13.22
C ALA A 63 -1.57 -1.71 -13.27
N THR A 64 -2.51 -2.27 -14.02
CA THR A 64 -3.88 -1.75 -14.04
C THR A 64 -4.65 -2.23 -12.83
N TYR A 65 -5.08 -1.30 -11.98
CA TYR A 65 -5.92 -1.55 -10.82
C TYR A 65 -7.23 -0.78 -10.87
N LEU A 66 -8.16 -1.17 -10.01
CA LEU A 66 -9.43 -0.50 -9.81
C LEU A 66 -9.46 0.17 -8.45
N VAL A 67 -9.58 1.49 -8.44
CA VAL A 67 -9.59 2.32 -7.23
C VAL A 67 -11.03 2.71 -6.92
N VAL A 68 -11.52 2.43 -5.72
CA VAL A 68 -12.86 2.81 -5.28
C VAL A 68 -12.77 4.04 -4.39
N VAL A 69 -13.43 5.13 -4.81
CA VAL A 69 -13.40 6.44 -4.14
C VAL A 69 -14.77 6.77 -3.58
N ALA A 70 -14.84 7.14 -2.29
CA ALA A 70 -16.10 7.49 -1.64
C ALA A 70 -16.52 8.95 -1.83
N ASP A 71 -15.56 9.87 -1.87
CA ASP A 71 -15.77 11.31 -2.09
C ASP A 71 -14.45 11.96 -2.51
N THR A 72 -14.52 13.18 -3.04
CA THR A 72 -13.37 14.00 -3.39
C THR A 72 -13.54 15.43 -2.88
N SER A 73 -12.43 16.09 -2.55
CA SER A 73 -12.42 17.49 -2.10
C SER A 73 -11.01 18.04 -2.09
N GLN A 74 -10.87 19.36 -2.02
CA GLN A 74 -9.61 20.02 -1.64
C GLN A 74 -9.51 20.24 -0.12
N ASP A 75 -10.59 20.02 0.64
CA ASP A 75 -10.60 20.13 2.10
C ASP A 75 -10.20 18.79 2.74
N TYR A 76 -8.93 18.71 3.15
CA TYR A 76 -8.40 17.55 3.88
C TYR A 76 -9.18 17.27 5.16
N SER A 77 -9.53 18.31 5.94
CA SER A 77 -10.15 18.13 7.26
C SER A 77 -11.54 17.52 7.15
N MET A 78 -12.30 17.95 6.15
CA MET A 78 -13.63 17.41 5.84
C MET A 78 -13.55 15.94 5.42
N LEU A 79 -12.64 15.59 4.49
CA LEU A 79 -12.45 14.20 4.07
C LEU A 79 -11.89 13.32 5.18
N HIS A 80 -10.99 13.84 6.00
CA HIS A 80 -10.43 13.13 7.15
C HIS A 80 -11.52 12.77 8.16
N LYS A 81 -12.43 13.70 8.47
CA LYS A 81 -13.61 13.40 9.31
C LYS A 81 -14.48 12.32 8.66
N LYS A 82 -14.78 12.44 7.37
CA LYS A 82 -15.56 11.45 6.63
C LYS A 82 -14.91 10.06 6.63
N MET A 83 -13.58 9.99 6.54
CA MET A 83 -12.82 8.75 6.62
C MET A 83 -13.07 8.01 7.94
N PHE A 84 -13.00 8.72 9.08
CA PHE A 84 -13.33 8.13 10.38
C PHE A 84 -14.80 7.74 10.50
N ASP A 85 -15.72 8.55 9.97
CA ASP A 85 -17.15 8.22 9.95
C ASP A 85 -17.40 6.91 9.19
N LEU A 86 -16.79 6.74 8.00
CA LEU A 86 -16.89 5.52 7.20
C LEU A 86 -16.25 4.32 7.88
N SER A 87 -15.04 4.49 8.45
CA SER A 87 -14.38 3.44 9.22
C SER A 87 -15.28 2.92 10.33
N SER A 88 -15.94 3.81 11.08
CA SER A 88 -16.84 3.42 12.17
C SER A 88 -18.09 2.66 11.69
N LYS A 89 -18.69 3.12 10.59
CA LYS A 89 -19.97 2.61 10.04
C LYS A 89 -19.79 1.27 9.32
N LEU A 90 -18.73 1.14 8.55
CA LEU A 90 -18.48 0.00 7.67
C LEU A 90 -17.42 -0.96 8.20
N LYS A 91 -16.78 -0.63 9.34
CA LYS A 91 -15.70 -1.42 9.94
C LYS A 91 -14.50 -1.60 9.01
N LEU A 92 -14.24 -0.59 8.18
CA LEU A 92 -13.06 -0.53 7.33
C LEU A 92 -11.87 -0.01 8.13
N SER A 93 -10.71 -0.64 7.96
CA SER A 93 -9.45 -0.20 8.53
C SER A 93 -8.96 1.08 7.86
N ILE A 94 -8.24 1.92 8.61
CA ILE A 94 -7.55 3.10 8.06
C ILE A 94 -6.06 2.78 8.04
N ASP A 95 -5.40 3.07 6.92
CA ASP A 95 -3.95 2.97 6.79
C ASP A 95 -3.44 4.19 6.02
N THR A 96 -2.69 5.05 6.72
CA THR A 96 -2.13 6.27 6.14
C THR A 96 -0.75 6.06 5.55
N MET A 97 -0.15 4.87 5.68
CA MET A 97 1.25 4.57 5.35
C MET A 97 2.24 5.55 6.00
N GLY A 98 1.97 5.96 7.24
CA GLY A 98 2.80 6.94 7.97
C GLY A 98 2.58 8.40 7.55
N ARG A 99 1.76 8.66 6.52
CA ARG A 99 1.48 10.03 6.05
C ARG A 99 0.55 10.80 6.99
N PHE A 100 0.71 12.11 7.00
CA PHE A 100 -0.20 13.07 7.64
C PHE A 100 -0.34 14.33 6.79
N TYR A 101 -1.32 15.18 7.09
CA TYR A 101 -1.42 16.47 6.43
C TYR A 101 -0.49 17.50 7.08
N ASN A 102 0.58 17.84 6.37
CA ASN A 102 1.51 18.89 6.75
C ASN A 102 0.88 20.25 6.42
N LYS A 103 0.43 20.98 7.44
CA LYS A 103 -0.20 22.29 7.30
C LYS A 103 0.75 23.36 6.75
N THR A 104 2.03 23.29 7.11
CA THR A 104 3.06 24.24 6.64
C THR A 104 3.30 24.07 5.15
N LYS A 105 3.39 22.83 4.66
CA LYS A 105 3.57 22.51 3.24
C LYS A 105 2.26 22.47 2.44
N ASN A 106 1.11 22.49 3.13
CA ASN A 106 -0.21 22.31 2.53
C ASN A 106 -0.26 21.05 1.64
N LEU A 107 0.21 19.92 2.17
CA LEU A 107 0.21 18.62 1.46
C LEU A 107 0.13 17.41 2.40
N ILE A 108 -0.37 16.28 1.88
CA ILE A 108 -0.32 14.97 2.55
C ILE A 108 1.11 14.43 2.36
N ALA A 109 1.85 14.27 3.44
CA ALA A 109 3.29 14.01 3.41
C ALA A 109 3.70 12.88 4.37
N LEU A 110 4.81 12.22 4.07
CA LEU A 110 5.59 11.52 5.09
C LEU A 110 6.22 12.53 6.07
N PRO A 111 6.68 12.08 7.27
CA PRO A 111 7.49 12.90 8.16
C PRO A 111 8.74 13.46 7.48
N ASP A 112 9.17 14.65 7.89
CA ASP A 112 10.41 15.27 7.37
C ASP A 112 11.66 14.49 7.78
N ASN A 113 11.54 13.55 8.73
CA ASN A 113 12.58 12.67 9.22
C ASN A 113 12.30 11.18 8.91
N ASP A 114 11.56 10.91 7.83
CA ASP A 114 11.34 9.54 7.35
C ASP A 114 12.66 8.85 7.00
N GLU A 115 12.72 7.53 7.13
CA GLU A 115 13.93 6.74 6.83
C GLU A 115 14.23 6.74 5.32
N ASP A 116 13.21 6.90 4.48
CA ASP A 116 13.38 7.09 3.04
C ASP A 116 13.67 8.57 2.75
N GLU A 117 14.95 8.93 2.73
CA GLU A 117 15.42 10.31 2.49
C GLU A 117 14.87 10.93 1.19
N ILE A 118 14.51 10.11 0.19
CA ILE A 118 13.98 10.59 -1.10
C ILE A 118 12.56 11.13 -0.95
N TYR A 119 11.75 10.54 -0.05
CA TYR A 119 10.35 10.92 0.15
C TYR A 119 10.07 11.59 1.51
N ALA A 120 11.10 11.79 2.34
CA ALA A 120 10.98 12.49 3.60
C ALA A 120 10.36 13.88 3.40
N GLY A 121 9.20 14.11 4.02
CA GLY A 121 8.46 15.36 3.92
C GLY A 121 7.70 15.56 2.60
N ASP A 122 7.63 14.56 1.74
CA ASP A 122 6.93 14.58 0.46
C ASP A 122 5.77 13.57 0.41
N TYR A 123 4.96 13.66 -0.65
CA TYR A 123 3.85 12.73 -0.87
C TYR A 123 4.37 11.41 -1.48
N TYR A 124 4.13 10.32 -0.76
CA TYR A 124 4.32 8.96 -1.27
C TYR A 124 2.95 8.34 -1.58
N PRO A 125 2.62 7.91 -2.81
CA PRO A 125 1.30 7.39 -3.16
C PRO A 125 1.09 5.94 -2.70
N ARG A 126 -0.17 5.55 -2.41
CA ARG A 126 -0.54 4.13 -2.31
C ARG A 126 -0.67 3.51 -3.70
N ARG A 127 0.07 2.43 -3.95
CA ARG A 127 0.19 1.80 -5.29
C ARG A 127 -0.30 0.36 -5.35
N PHE A 128 -0.31 -0.34 -4.23
CA PHE A 128 -0.63 -1.77 -4.17
C PHE A 128 -2.06 -2.04 -3.70
N PRO A 129 -2.64 -3.20 -4.05
CA PRO A 129 -3.97 -3.59 -3.61
C PRO A 129 -4.13 -3.55 -2.09
N SER A 130 -5.25 -3.02 -1.64
CA SER A 130 -5.62 -2.90 -0.23
C SER A 130 -7.10 -2.53 -0.13
N ASP A 131 -7.77 -2.96 0.94
CA ASP A 131 -9.13 -2.56 1.31
C ASP A 131 -9.16 -1.52 2.45
N ASN A 132 -8.02 -0.87 2.70
CA ASN A 132 -7.91 0.18 3.71
C ASN A 132 -8.41 1.53 3.18
N LEU A 133 -9.00 2.31 4.08
CA LEU A 133 -9.29 3.72 3.87
C LEU A 133 -7.99 4.53 3.89
N SER A 134 -7.82 5.42 2.92
CA SER A 134 -6.74 6.40 2.90
C SER A 134 -7.14 7.68 2.16
N LEU A 135 -6.40 8.76 2.44
CA LEU A 135 -6.52 10.03 1.72
C LEU A 135 -5.34 10.14 0.75
N GLU A 136 -5.65 10.24 -0.53
CA GLU A 136 -4.68 10.22 -1.62
C GLU A 136 -4.95 11.37 -2.58
N TYR A 137 -3.97 11.77 -3.38
CA TYR A 137 -4.22 12.71 -4.47
C TYR A 137 -4.84 12.01 -5.67
N LEU A 138 -6.01 12.49 -6.12
CA LEU A 138 -6.77 11.89 -7.21
C LEU A 138 -5.98 11.88 -8.53
N ASP A 139 -5.12 12.88 -8.73
CA ASP A 139 -4.31 13.03 -9.95
C ASP A 139 -3.27 11.90 -10.13
N PHE A 140 -2.97 11.16 -9.06
CA PHE A 140 -2.16 9.96 -9.16
C PHE A 140 -2.90 8.80 -9.84
N TYR A 141 -4.24 8.72 -9.69
CA TYR A 141 -5.05 7.63 -10.23
C TYR A 141 -5.78 8.00 -11.53
N GLN A 142 -6.08 9.27 -11.75
CA GLN A 142 -6.81 9.75 -12.92
C GLN A 142 -6.37 11.17 -13.28
N ARG A 143 -5.76 11.35 -14.45
CA ARG A 143 -5.40 12.67 -14.96
C ARG A 143 -6.37 13.17 -16.05
N PRO A 144 -6.69 14.48 -16.08
CA PRO A 144 -6.43 15.48 -15.04
C PRO A 144 -7.50 15.42 -13.93
N ALA A 145 -7.09 15.52 -12.66
CA ALA A 145 -8.01 15.57 -11.51
C ALA A 145 -8.19 16.97 -10.90
N GLY A 146 -7.45 17.97 -11.38
CA GLY A 146 -7.34 19.29 -10.77
C GLY A 146 -6.30 19.32 -9.65
N GLU A 147 -5.65 20.48 -9.47
CA GLU A 147 -4.59 20.63 -8.48
C GLU A 147 -5.08 20.29 -7.07
N LYS A 148 -4.30 19.43 -6.39
CA LYS A 148 -4.52 19.01 -5.00
C LYS A 148 -5.92 18.47 -4.69
N THR A 149 -6.64 17.94 -5.68
CA THR A 149 -7.87 17.19 -5.42
C THR A 149 -7.53 15.93 -4.63
N ILE A 150 -8.04 15.83 -3.41
CA ILE A 150 -7.89 14.68 -2.53
C ILE A 150 -9.06 13.73 -2.78
N ALA A 151 -8.77 12.44 -2.88
CA ALA A 151 -9.72 11.35 -2.92
C ALA A 151 -9.74 10.62 -1.57
N LEU A 152 -10.92 10.34 -1.05
CA LEU A 152 -11.11 9.36 0.00
C LEU A 152 -11.19 7.97 -0.65
N VAL A 153 -10.03 7.33 -0.76
CA VAL A 153 -9.88 5.98 -1.30
C VAL A 153 -10.34 4.98 -0.25
N THR A 154 -11.14 4.02 -0.69
CA THR A 154 -11.70 2.93 0.13
C THR A 154 -11.12 1.57 -0.22
N GLY A 155 -10.32 1.52 -1.28
CA GLY A 155 -9.53 0.36 -1.66
C GLY A 155 -9.01 0.43 -3.08
N ILE A 156 -7.96 -0.35 -3.33
CA ILE A 156 -7.33 -0.61 -4.63
C ILE A 156 -7.45 -2.12 -4.87
N TYR A 157 -8.00 -2.52 -6.01
CA TYR A 157 -8.37 -3.90 -6.30
C TYR A 157 -7.78 -4.36 -7.63
N GLU A 158 -7.25 -5.58 -7.66
CA GLU A 158 -6.83 -6.24 -8.91
C GLU A 158 -8.03 -6.75 -9.71
N LYS A 159 -9.05 -7.24 -9.01
CA LYS A 159 -10.22 -7.91 -9.61
C LYS A 159 -11.41 -6.97 -9.67
N GLU A 160 -12.00 -6.86 -10.85
CA GLU A 160 -13.19 -6.04 -11.07
C GLU A 160 -14.36 -6.40 -10.17
N LYS A 161 -14.62 -7.70 -10.02
CA LYS A 161 -15.66 -8.20 -9.12
C LYS A 161 -15.49 -7.72 -7.67
N SER A 162 -14.26 -7.62 -7.18
CA SER A 162 -13.98 -7.14 -5.82
C SER A 162 -14.27 -5.64 -5.69
N ALA A 163 -13.83 -4.84 -6.66
CA ALA A 163 -14.12 -3.42 -6.71
C ALA A 163 -15.63 -3.13 -6.81
N ASP A 164 -16.35 -3.87 -7.65
CA ASP A 164 -17.80 -3.73 -7.82
C ASP A 164 -18.57 -4.11 -6.54
N SER A 165 -18.09 -5.13 -5.84
CA SER A 165 -18.66 -5.53 -4.54
C SER A 165 -18.48 -4.41 -3.51
N ALA A 166 -17.28 -3.83 -3.41
CA ALA A 166 -17.00 -2.72 -2.52
C ALA A 166 -17.82 -1.47 -2.87
N LEU A 167 -17.89 -1.12 -4.16
CA LEU A 167 -18.69 0.00 -4.68
C LEU A 167 -20.17 -0.16 -4.29
N THR A 168 -20.74 -1.34 -4.47
CA THR A 168 -22.15 -1.64 -4.14
C THR A 168 -22.44 -1.47 -2.65
N VAL A 169 -21.52 -1.90 -1.77
CA VAL A 169 -21.65 -1.71 -0.33
C VAL A 169 -21.59 -0.23 0.04
N LEU A 170 -20.62 0.50 -0.52
CA LEU A 170 -20.43 1.93 -0.24
C LEU A 170 -21.60 2.79 -0.72
N GLN A 171 -22.19 2.49 -1.88
CA GLN A 171 -23.35 3.21 -2.44
C GLN A 171 -24.59 3.20 -1.52
N LYS A 172 -24.67 2.26 -0.56
CA LYS A 172 -25.73 2.23 0.45
C LYS A 172 -25.59 3.36 1.48
N THR A 173 -24.37 3.85 1.70
CA THR A 173 -24.05 4.86 2.73
C THR A 173 -23.66 6.21 2.13
N GLU A 174 -22.96 6.20 1.00
CA GLU A 174 -22.42 7.38 0.33
C GLU A 174 -22.99 7.51 -1.09
N LYS A 175 -23.28 8.74 -1.55
CA LYS A 175 -23.90 8.98 -2.86
C LYS A 175 -22.93 9.31 -3.99
N LYS A 176 -21.74 9.76 -3.64
CA LYS A 176 -20.71 10.21 -4.60
C LYS A 176 -19.67 9.14 -4.92
N VAL A 177 -19.96 7.88 -4.60
CA VAL A 177 -18.99 6.79 -4.75
C VAL A 177 -18.78 6.46 -6.23
N PHE A 178 -17.53 6.32 -6.65
CA PHE A 178 -17.18 5.91 -8.00
C PHE A 178 -15.95 4.99 -8.01
N LYS A 179 -15.75 4.32 -9.15
CA LYS A 179 -14.62 3.42 -9.41
C LYS A 179 -13.79 4.02 -10.54
N ILE A 180 -12.47 3.99 -10.39
CA ILE A 180 -11.49 4.41 -11.39
C ILE A 180 -10.73 3.19 -11.85
N LYS A 181 -10.51 3.03 -13.16
CA LYS A 181 -9.51 2.11 -13.70
C LYS A 181 -8.21 2.89 -13.89
N ALA A 182 -7.22 2.63 -13.06
CA ALA A 182 -5.97 3.38 -13.00
C ALA A 182 -4.82 2.49 -13.46
N ASP A 183 -3.93 3.05 -14.28
CA ASP A 183 -2.65 2.43 -14.60
C ASP A 183 -1.59 2.98 -13.64
N ILE A 184 -1.07 2.12 -12.77
CA ILE A 184 -0.27 2.52 -11.61
C ILE A 184 1.12 1.94 -11.72
N TYR A 185 2.13 2.80 -11.59
CA TYR A 185 3.52 2.36 -11.53
C TYR A 185 3.75 1.53 -10.26
N VAL A 186 4.07 0.25 -10.41
CA VAL A 186 4.35 -0.72 -9.34
C VAL A 186 5.83 -1.08 -9.21
N GLY A 187 6.69 -0.47 -10.03
CA GLY A 187 8.14 -0.63 -9.92
C GLY A 187 8.73 -0.07 -8.61
N CYS A 188 10.04 -0.20 -8.44
CA CYS A 188 10.75 0.35 -7.29
C CYS A 188 10.71 1.89 -7.37
N MET A 189 10.34 2.53 -6.26
CA MET A 189 10.35 4.00 -6.15
C MET A 189 11.62 4.54 -5.48
N HIS A 190 12.53 3.64 -5.09
CA HIS A 190 13.80 3.94 -4.42
C HIS A 190 14.87 2.98 -4.98
#